data_AF-A0A834HBS1-F1
#
_entry.id   AF-A0A834HBS1-F1
#
_cell.length_a   1.000
_cell.length_b   1.000
_cell.length_c   1.000
_cell.angle_alpha   90.00
_cell.angle_beta   90.00
_cell.angle_gamma   90.00
#
_symmetry.space_group_name_H-M   'P 1'
#
loop_
_entity.id
_entity.type
_entity.pdbx_description
1 polymer ?
#
loop_
_entity_poly.entity_id
_entity_poly.type
_entity_poly.pdbx_seq_one_letter_code
_entity_poly.pdbx_strand_id
1 'polypeptide(L)'
;MEMETTPPPQLNPSPSPLSRLNSFVATSRVGKRFKLAERNTTFTTELRAGTATFLTMAYILAVNASILSDSGGPCSVADCVPLCSDPTLPPSNCSGSPSLTLIQPDSTCKFNPVNPGYSACLERIRKDLIVATAASSLIG
;
A
#
# COMPACT_ATOMS: atom_id res chain seq x y z
N MET A 1 -3.49 -68.24 10.23
CA MET A 1 -2.23 -67.50 9.96
C MET A 1 -2.60 -66.04 9.90
N GLU A 2 -2.56 -65.38 11.04
CA GLU A 2 -2.78 -63.94 11.15
C GLU A 2 -1.52 -63.25 10.63
N MET A 3 -1.67 -62.40 9.63
CA MET A 3 -0.59 -61.60 9.07
C MET A 3 -0.54 -60.30 9.86
N GLU A 4 0.32 -60.26 10.87
CA GLU A 4 0.60 -59.08 11.66
C GLU A 4 1.22 -58.00 10.75
N THR A 5 0.41 -56.99 10.42
CA THR A 5 0.86 -55.84 9.63
C THR A 5 1.57 -54.88 10.58
N THR A 6 2.89 -55.04 10.71
CA THR A 6 3.76 -54.12 11.42
C THR A 6 3.57 -52.70 10.87
N PRO A 7 3.21 -51.70 11.69
CA PRO A 7 3.12 -50.32 11.23
C PRO A 7 4.50 -49.83 10.77
N PRO A 8 4.58 -49.04 9.68
CA PRO A 8 5.84 -48.56 9.14
C PRO A 8 6.62 -47.76 10.20
N PRO A 9 7.97 -47.85 10.22
CA PRO A 9 8.80 -47.14 11.18
C PRO A 9 8.52 -45.64 11.09
N GLN A 10 8.07 -45.06 12.21
CA GLN A 10 7.87 -43.63 12.38
C GLN A 10 9.22 -42.93 12.23
N LEU A 11 9.46 -42.36 11.05
CA LEU A 11 10.63 -41.54 10.73
C LEU A 11 10.56 -40.29 11.61
N ASN A 12 11.23 -40.30 12.77
CA ASN A 12 11.38 -39.12 13.64
C ASN A 12 12.08 -38.01 12.86
N PRO A 13 11.36 -37.01 12.31
CA PRO A 13 12.01 -35.93 11.61
C PRO A 13 12.62 -35.08 12.71
N SER A 14 13.95 -34.89 12.67
CA SER A 14 14.60 -33.88 13.51
C SER A 14 13.76 -32.59 13.43
N PRO A 15 13.31 -32.04 14.58
CA PRO A 15 12.27 -31.02 14.55
C PRO A 15 12.80 -29.81 13.81
N SER A 16 12.18 -29.52 12.67
CA SER A 16 12.51 -28.36 11.85
C SER A 16 12.44 -27.09 12.72
N PRO A 17 13.24 -26.06 12.43
CA PRO A 17 13.19 -24.82 13.20
C PRO A 17 11.77 -24.23 13.27
N LEU A 18 10.98 -24.39 12.20
CA LEU A 18 9.57 -24.00 12.17
C LEU A 18 8.71 -24.84 13.13
N SER A 19 8.93 -26.15 13.19
CA SER A 19 8.24 -27.03 14.16
C SER A 19 8.55 -26.63 15.60
N ARG A 20 9.80 -26.25 15.90
CA ARG A 20 10.20 -25.76 17.24
C ARG A 20 9.51 -24.45 17.60
N LEU A 21 9.49 -23.49 16.67
CA LEU A 21 8.80 -22.21 16.85
C LEU A 21 7.30 -22.41 17.04
N ASN A 22 6.67 -23.29 16.26
CA ASN A 22 5.25 -23.60 16.39
C ASN A 22 4.92 -24.19 17.77
N SER A 23 5.68 -25.17 18.24
CA SER A 23 5.47 -25.76 19.58
C SER A 23 5.74 -24.76 20.71
N PHE A 24 6.75 -23.90 20.56
CA PHE A 24 7.06 -22.85 21.52
C PHE A 24 5.92 -21.82 21.62
N VAL A 25 5.43 -21.33 20.46
CA VAL A 25 4.35 -20.35 20.44
C VAL A 25 3.03 -20.96 20.92
N ALA A 26 2.76 -22.23 20.62
CA ALA A 26 1.55 -22.93 21.08
C ALA A 26 1.39 -22.93 22.61
N THR A 27 2.50 -23.05 23.36
CA THR A 27 2.49 -23.04 24.84
C THR A 27 2.60 -21.64 25.44
N SER A 28 3.01 -20.64 24.65
CA SER A 28 3.16 -19.25 25.05
C SER A 28 1.81 -18.55 25.33
N ARG A 29 1.86 -17.36 25.92
CA ARG A 29 0.65 -16.51 26.11
C ARG A 29 -0.05 -16.19 24.79
N VAL A 30 0.69 -16.04 23.69
CA VAL A 30 0.14 -15.80 22.35
C VAL A 30 -0.68 -17.01 21.90
N GLY A 31 -0.11 -18.21 22.00
CA GLY A 31 -0.82 -19.46 21.65
C GLY A 31 -2.09 -19.67 22.44
N LYS A 32 -2.07 -19.36 23.74
CA LYS A 32 -3.26 -19.41 24.62
C LYS A 32 -4.30 -18.33 24.26
N ARG A 33 -3.87 -17.11 23.96
CA ARG A 33 -4.76 -15.99 23.58
C ARG A 33 -5.50 -16.24 22.28
N PHE A 34 -4.84 -16.87 21.31
CA PHE A 34 -5.41 -17.22 20.00
C PHE A 34 -5.99 -18.65 19.94
N LYS A 35 -5.88 -19.41 21.04
CA LYS A 35 -6.43 -20.78 21.16
C LYS A 35 -5.95 -21.72 20.04
N LEU A 36 -4.66 -21.64 19.69
CA LEU A 36 -4.10 -22.39 18.55
C LEU A 36 -4.31 -23.90 18.67
N ALA A 37 -4.13 -24.44 19.88
CA ALA A 37 -4.34 -25.87 20.17
C ALA A 37 -5.82 -26.28 20.04
N GLU A 38 -6.76 -25.47 20.54
CA GLU A 38 -8.20 -25.73 20.43
C GLU A 38 -8.68 -25.69 18.97
N ARG A 39 -8.03 -24.87 18.13
CA ARG A 39 -8.34 -24.73 16.71
C ARG A 39 -7.58 -25.69 15.81
N ASN A 40 -6.72 -26.56 16.36
CA ASN A 40 -5.85 -27.46 15.61
C ASN A 40 -5.01 -26.75 14.52
N THR A 41 -4.48 -25.56 14.81
CA THR A 41 -3.66 -24.76 13.87
C THR A 41 -2.28 -24.44 14.43
N THR A 42 -1.37 -23.99 13.56
CA THR A 42 0.00 -23.60 13.94
C THR A 42 0.21 -22.10 13.76
N PHE A 43 1.11 -21.53 14.55
CA PHE A 43 1.46 -20.11 14.45
C PHE A 43 1.87 -19.72 13.03
N THR A 44 2.70 -20.54 12.36
CA THR A 44 3.12 -20.27 10.98
C THR A 44 1.97 -20.28 9.98
N THR A 45 0.97 -21.15 10.18
CA THR A 45 -0.23 -21.21 9.32
C THR A 45 -1.06 -19.95 9.47
N GLU A 46 -1.36 -19.55 10.70
CA GLU A 46 -2.15 -18.34 10.99
C GLU A 46 -1.41 -17.08 10.54
N LEU A 47 -0.10 -17.03 10.77
CA LEU A 47 0.71 -15.90 10.34
C LEU A 47 0.70 -15.76 8.82
N ARG A 48 0.82 -16.87 8.08
CA ARG A 48 0.73 -16.86 6.61
C ARG A 48 -0.67 -16.45 6.12
N ALA A 49 -1.72 -16.93 6.77
CA ALA A 49 -3.09 -16.54 6.43
C ALA A 49 -3.31 -15.04 6.69
N GLY A 50 -2.88 -14.55 7.85
CA GLY A 50 -2.97 -13.14 8.23
C GLY A 50 -2.15 -12.22 7.32
N THR A 51 -0.93 -12.60 6.96
CA THR A 51 -0.11 -11.80 6.03
C THR A 51 -0.72 -11.77 4.63
N ALA A 52 -1.29 -12.86 4.14
CA ALA A 52 -2.03 -12.86 2.88
C ALA A 52 -3.19 -11.85 2.90
N THR A 53 -4.06 -11.92 3.91
CA THR A 53 -5.18 -10.98 4.05
C THR A 53 -4.70 -9.53 4.21
N PHE A 54 -3.66 -9.31 5.02
CA PHE A 54 -3.06 -7.99 5.20
C PHE A 54 -2.54 -7.41 3.87
N LEU A 55 -1.79 -8.20 3.10
CA LEU A 55 -1.27 -7.79 1.80
C LEU A 55 -2.40 -7.53 0.80
N THR A 56 -3.47 -8.32 0.81
CA THR A 56 -4.64 -8.06 -0.05
C THR A 56 -5.30 -6.73 0.29
N MET A 57 -5.54 -6.44 1.58
CA MET A 57 -6.14 -5.17 1.99
C MET A 57 -5.20 -3.98 1.71
N ALA A 58 -3.91 -4.12 1.99
CA ALA A 58 -2.90 -3.11 1.70
C ALA A 58 -2.81 -2.81 0.19
N TYR A 59 -2.90 -3.84 -0.66
CA TYR A 59 -2.95 -3.68 -2.11
C TYR A 59 -4.21 -2.92 -2.55
N ILE A 60 -5.39 -3.28 -2.03
CA ILE A 60 -6.65 -2.58 -2.35
C ILE A 60 -6.54 -1.09 -1.99
N LEU A 61 -6.03 -0.77 -0.79
CA LEU A 61 -5.88 0.61 -0.33
C LEU A 61 -4.89 1.40 -1.20
N ALA A 62 -3.74 0.81 -1.52
CA ALA A 62 -2.73 1.45 -2.37
C ALA A 62 -3.21 1.65 -3.81
N VAL A 63 -3.86 0.65 -4.40
CA VAL A 63 -4.34 0.70 -5.78
C VAL A 63 -5.49 1.68 -5.92
N ASN A 64 -6.46 1.68 -5.00
CA ASN A 64 -7.56 2.66 -5.04
C ASN A 64 -7.01 4.10 -4.99
N ALA A 65 -5.97 4.35 -4.19
CA ALA A 65 -5.29 5.64 -4.14
C ALA A 65 -4.65 6.02 -5.48
N SER A 66 -3.92 5.09 -6.09
CA SER A 66 -3.24 5.35 -7.35
C SER A 66 -4.24 5.56 -8.49
N ILE A 67 -5.29 4.73 -8.58
CA ILE A 67 -6.29 4.86 -9.64
C ILE A 67 -7.06 6.18 -9.51
N LEU A 68 -7.41 6.61 -8.29
CA LEU A 68 -8.05 7.91 -8.08
C LEU A 68 -7.14 9.06 -8.51
N SER A 69 -5.85 9.02 -8.16
CA SER A 69 -4.90 10.07 -8.59
C SER A 69 -4.67 10.04 -10.09
N ASP A 70 -4.53 8.86 -10.69
CA ASP A 70 -4.21 8.71 -12.12
C ASP A 70 -5.40 9.10 -13.02
N SER A 71 -6.63 8.97 -12.50
CA SER A 71 -7.86 9.44 -13.17
C SER A 71 -8.07 10.96 -13.04
N GLY A 72 -7.21 11.67 -12.30
CA GLY A 72 -7.31 13.10 -12.06
C GLY A 72 -7.94 13.51 -10.72
N GLY A 73 -8.56 12.58 -10.00
CA GLY A 73 -9.16 12.82 -8.68
C GLY A 73 -10.11 14.04 -8.66
N PRO A 74 -10.25 14.73 -7.50
CA PRO A 74 -10.95 16.01 -7.42
C PRO A 74 -10.19 17.20 -8.06
N CYS A 75 -9.03 17.01 -8.68
CA CYS A 75 -8.26 18.10 -9.27
C CYS A 75 -8.91 18.64 -10.56
N SER A 76 -8.82 19.95 -10.72
CA SER A 76 -9.46 20.69 -11.80
C SER A 76 -8.48 21.64 -12.50
N VAL A 77 -8.97 22.37 -13.51
CA VAL A 77 -8.16 23.41 -14.18
C VAL A 77 -7.80 24.55 -13.21
N ALA A 78 -8.58 24.74 -12.14
CA ALA A 78 -8.29 25.74 -11.11
C ALA A 78 -7.01 25.42 -10.31
N ASP A 79 -6.56 24.17 -10.31
CA ASP A 79 -5.33 23.75 -9.62
C ASP A 79 -4.08 23.93 -10.47
N CYS A 80 -4.25 24.27 -11.76
CA CYS A 80 -3.13 24.57 -12.64
C CYS A 80 -2.54 25.94 -12.32
N VAL A 81 -1.22 26.06 -12.42
CA VAL A 81 -0.50 27.32 -12.21
C VAL A 81 -0.17 27.98 -13.54
N PRO A 82 -0.17 29.33 -13.62
CA PRO A 82 0.31 30.02 -14.81
C PRO A 82 1.79 29.73 -15.02
N LEU A 83 2.20 29.63 -16.28
CA LEU A 83 3.59 29.37 -16.67
C LEU A 83 4.15 30.52 -17.50
N CYS A 84 5.47 30.61 -17.59
CA CYS A 84 6.14 31.51 -18.52
C CYS A 84 6.62 30.71 -19.74
N SER A 85 6.72 31.36 -20.90
CA SER A 85 7.32 30.75 -22.10
C SER A 85 8.78 30.35 -21.90
N ASP A 86 9.49 30.99 -20.97
CA ASP A 86 10.78 30.53 -20.47
C ASP A 86 10.58 29.73 -19.15
N PRO A 87 10.84 28.42 -19.14
CA PRO A 87 10.64 27.57 -17.96
C PRO A 87 11.64 27.85 -16.83
N THR A 88 12.69 28.64 -17.07
CA THR A 88 13.68 29.01 -16.04
C THR A 88 13.21 30.19 -15.16
N LEU A 89 12.14 30.88 -15.58
CA LEU A 89 11.65 32.07 -14.91
C LEU A 89 10.32 31.80 -14.20
N PRO A 90 10.16 32.25 -12.93
CA PRO A 90 8.88 32.17 -12.25
C PRO A 90 7.85 33.07 -12.94
N PRO A 91 6.54 32.74 -12.85
CA PRO A 91 5.47 33.52 -13.50
C PRO A 91 5.47 35.00 -13.09
N SER A 92 5.92 35.30 -11.86
CA SER A 92 6.06 36.66 -11.33
C SER A 92 7.03 37.54 -12.12
N ASN A 93 8.08 36.95 -12.71
CA ASN A 93 9.14 37.68 -13.41
C ASN A 93 8.96 37.64 -14.94
N CYS A 94 7.90 36.98 -15.41
CA CYS A 94 7.63 36.80 -16.83
C CYS A 94 7.18 38.09 -17.54
N SER A 95 6.69 39.09 -16.78
CA SER A 95 6.16 40.34 -17.34
C SER A 95 7.22 41.41 -17.64
N GLY A 96 8.51 41.12 -17.39
CA GLY A 96 9.59 42.13 -17.44
C GLY A 96 10.30 42.30 -18.78
N SER A 97 10.02 41.47 -19.79
CA SER A 97 10.71 41.48 -21.08
C SER A 97 9.74 41.32 -22.25
N PRO A 98 9.92 42.03 -23.37
CA PRO A 98 9.08 41.92 -24.56
C PRO A 98 9.16 40.54 -25.25
N SER A 99 10.13 39.70 -24.90
CA SER A 99 10.30 38.34 -25.44
C SER A 99 9.65 37.25 -24.58
N LEU A 100 9.05 37.60 -23.44
CA LEU A 100 8.43 36.65 -22.51
C LEU A 100 6.92 36.79 -22.54
N THR A 101 6.22 35.65 -22.56
CA THR A 101 4.76 35.60 -22.52
C THR A 101 4.29 34.73 -21.37
N LEU A 102 3.32 35.25 -20.62
CA LEU A 102 2.66 34.53 -19.54
C LEU A 102 1.55 33.65 -20.11
N ILE A 103 1.66 32.35 -19.90
CA ILE A 103 0.73 31.33 -20.37
C ILE A 103 -0.26 31.03 -19.25
N GLN A 104 -1.53 31.39 -19.47
CA GLN A 104 -2.61 31.03 -18.56
C GLN A 104 -3.02 29.58 -18.75
N PRO A 105 -3.37 28.86 -17.67
CA PRO A 105 -3.79 27.48 -17.77
C PRO A 105 -5.16 27.38 -18.46
N ASP A 106 -5.25 26.47 -19.42
CA ASP A 106 -6.48 26.04 -20.05
C ASP A 106 -6.78 24.57 -19.69
N SER A 107 -7.81 23.98 -20.27
CA SER A 107 -8.13 22.57 -20.02
C SER A 107 -7.03 21.59 -20.44
N THR A 108 -6.08 22.01 -21.28
CA THR A 108 -4.97 21.15 -21.72
C THR A 108 -3.95 20.90 -20.62
N CYS A 109 -3.93 21.74 -19.56
CA CYS A 109 -2.99 21.64 -18.45
C CYS A 109 -3.01 20.30 -17.69
N LYS A 110 -4.08 19.51 -17.85
CA LYS A 110 -4.25 18.19 -17.24
C LYS A 110 -3.54 17.06 -17.98
N PHE A 111 -3.17 17.27 -19.25
CA PHE A 111 -2.64 16.23 -20.12
C PHE A 111 -1.13 16.41 -20.34
N ASN A 112 -0.46 15.38 -20.83
CA ASN A 112 1.00 15.41 -21.01
C ASN A 112 1.41 16.45 -22.08
N PRO A 113 2.41 17.32 -21.78
CA PRO A 113 3.13 17.46 -20.51
C PRO A 113 2.27 18.13 -19.42
N VAL A 114 2.10 17.44 -18.27
CA VAL A 114 1.18 17.85 -17.21
C VAL A 114 1.69 19.10 -16.48
N ASN A 115 0.79 20.05 -16.19
CA ASN A 115 1.13 21.27 -15.46
C ASN A 115 1.58 20.97 -14.02
N PRO A 116 2.64 21.65 -13.50
CA PRO A 116 3.18 21.39 -12.17
C PRO A 116 2.19 21.67 -11.02
N GLY A 117 1.23 22.57 -11.21
CA GLY A 117 0.16 22.81 -10.23
C GLY A 117 -0.79 21.62 -10.13
N TYR A 118 -1.19 21.08 -11.28
CA TYR A 118 -2.06 19.91 -11.35
C TYR A 118 -1.39 18.66 -10.76
N SER A 119 -0.12 18.41 -11.08
CA SER A 119 0.63 17.29 -10.50
C SER A 119 0.82 17.43 -8.99
N ALA A 120 1.02 18.65 -8.48
CA ALA A 120 1.05 18.90 -7.04
C ALA A 120 -0.29 18.61 -6.36
N CYS A 121 -1.43 18.89 -7.01
CA CYS A 121 -2.75 18.53 -6.51
C CYS A 121 -2.91 17.00 -6.42
N LEU A 122 -2.53 16.25 -7.47
CA LEU A 122 -2.58 14.78 -7.46
C LEU A 122 -1.72 14.18 -6.35
N GLU A 123 -0.53 14.72 -6.14
CA GLU A 123 0.38 14.25 -5.09
C GLU A 123 -0.13 14.53 -3.67
N ARG A 124 -0.86 15.64 -3.47
CA ARG A 124 -1.55 15.89 -2.19
C ARG A 124 -2.62 14.84 -1.93
N ILE A 125 -3.49 14.57 -2.91
CA ILE A 125 -4.55 13.56 -2.77
C ILE A 125 -3.96 12.19 -2.46
N ARG A 126 -2.89 11.79 -3.15
CA ARG A 126 -2.20 10.51 -2.89
C ARG A 126 -1.72 10.43 -1.43
N LYS A 127 -1.14 11.50 -0.90
CA LYS A 127 -0.68 11.55 0.49
C LYS A 127 -1.84 11.54 1.48
N ASP A 128 -2.88 12.33 1.23
CA ASP A 128 -4.04 12.43 2.12
C ASP A 128 -4.78 11.11 2.23
N LEU A 129 -4.91 10.34 1.14
CA LEU A 129 -5.57 9.04 1.19
C LEU A 129 -4.78 8.02 2.02
N ILE A 130 -3.45 8.05 1.93
CA ILE A 130 -2.57 7.19 2.74
C ILE A 130 -2.70 7.58 4.23
N VAL A 131 -2.66 8.87 4.53
CA VAL A 131 -2.79 9.38 5.91
C VAL A 131 -4.17 9.05 6.49
N ALA A 132 -5.25 9.25 5.73
CA ALA A 132 -6.60 8.93 6.17
C ALA A 132 -6.77 7.43 6.47
N THR A 133 -6.17 6.56 5.64
CA THR A 133 -6.16 5.11 5.86
C THR A 133 -5.44 4.76 7.17
N ALA A 134 -4.27 5.35 7.41
CA ALA A 134 -3.50 5.13 8.63
C ALA A 134 -4.22 5.68 9.88
N ALA A 135 -4.88 6.83 9.77
CA ALA A 135 -5.68 7.38 10.87
C ALA A 135 -6.89 6.48 11.19
N SER A 136 -7.56 5.96 10.15
CA SER A 136 -8.73 5.08 10.31
C SER A 136 -8.37 3.76 10.99
N SER A 137 -7.17 3.21 10.76
CA SER A 137 -6.73 1.97 11.42
C SER A 137 -6.38 2.14 12.90
N LEU A 138 -6.16 3.37 13.37
CA LEU A 138 -5.91 3.68 14.78
C LEU A 138 -7.19 3.91 15.60
N ILE A 139 -8.31 4.18 14.93
CA ILE A 139 -9.61 4.49 15.56
C ILE A 139 -10.50 3.24 15.63
N GLY A 140 -10.08 2.12 15.02
CA GLY A 140 -10.77 0.83 15.03
C GLY A 140 -10.42 -0.09 16.19
#